data_AF-A0A2V9HRE0-F1
#
_entry.id   AF-A0A2V9HRE0-F1
#
_cell.length_a   1.000
_cell.length_b   1.000
_cell.length_c   1.000
_cell.angle_alpha   90.00
_cell.angle_beta   90.00
_cell.angle_gamma   90.00
#
_symmetry.space_group_name_H-M   'P 1'
#
loop_
_entity.id
_entity.type
_entity.pdbx_description
1 polymer ?
#
loop_
_entity_poly.entity_id
_entity_poly.type
_entity_poly.pdbx_seq_one_letter_code
_entity_poly.pdbx_strand_id
1 'polypeptide(L)'
;MATDNEGVPCCGPERANQIAGASGPKTRTQWFNTSAFAYPTPGTFGNEPNGAVRGPGFINFDFGLGKRTPIRESMGLEFKAQAFNVFNHVSYSSVDTTLGKPTSPNPDFGFLHDPLSPRIMQLSLAFTF
;
A
#
# COMPACT_ATOMS: atom_id res chain seq x y z
N MET A 1 13.93 20.77 2.12
CA MET A 1 14.50 20.49 0.78
C MET A 1 15.21 19.15 0.88
N ALA A 2 14.87 18.17 0.04
CA ALA A 2 15.56 16.88 0.06
C ALA A 2 16.99 17.11 -0.43
N THR A 3 17.98 16.76 0.40
CA THR A 3 19.41 16.81 0.04
C THR A 3 19.82 15.43 -0.43
N ASP A 4 20.90 15.36 -1.21
CA ASP A 4 21.56 14.10 -1.57
C ASP A 4 22.13 13.38 -0.33
N ASN A 5 22.82 12.27 -0.58
CA ASN A 5 23.49 11.45 0.42
C ASN A 5 24.57 12.22 1.22
N GLU A 6 25.04 13.34 0.67
CA GLU A 6 26.09 14.23 1.19
C GLU A 6 25.53 15.50 1.89
N GLY A 7 24.21 15.70 1.92
CA GLY A 7 23.62 16.90 2.50
C GLY A 7 23.70 18.15 1.62
N VAL A 8 24.08 18.01 0.34
CA VAL A 8 24.19 19.11 -0.61
C VAL A 8 22.79 19.51 -1.12
N PRO A 9 22.42 20.81 -1.11
CA PRO A 9 21.04 21.24 -1.44
C PRO A 9 20.66 21.30 -2.93
N CYS A 10 21.43 20.71 -3.86
CA CYS A 10 21.27 20.98 -5.29
C CYS A 10 20.79 19.79 -6.14
N CYS A 11 20.76 18.59 -5.59
CA CYS A 11 20.31 17.37 -6.27
C CYS A 11 19.32 16.69 -5.34
N GLY A 12 18.16 16.30 -5.87
CA GLY A 12 17.18 15.55 -5.09
C GLY A 12 17.73 14.21 -4.57
N PRO A 13 16.89 13.39 -3.91
CA PRO A 13 17.34 12.13 -3.36
C PRO A 13 17.98 11.26 -4.45
N GLU A 14 19.22 10.84 -4.22
CA GLU A 14 19.96 9.96 -5.11
C GLU A 14 19.39 8.54 -5.06
N ARG A 15 19.53 7.82 -6.18
CA ARG A 15 19.18 6.40 -6.22
C ARG A 15 20.14 5.58 -5.39
N ALA A 16 19.66 4.45 -4.86
CA ALA A 16 20.54 3.46 -4.26
C ALA A 16 21.33 2.70 -5.34
N ASN A 17 22.36 2.00 -4.90
CA ASN A 17 23.02 0.95 -5.68
C ASN A 17 22.35 -0.39 -5.38
N GLN A 18 21.92 -1.10 -6.41
CA GLN A 18 21.48 -2.48 -6.29
C GLN A 18 22.68 -3.42 -6.40
N ILE A 19 23.08 -4.00 -5.26
CA ILE A 19 24.25 -4.90 -5.15
C ILE A 19 23.87 -6.38 -5.15
N ALA A 20 22.59 -6.71 -5.01
CA ALA A 20 22.08 -8.08 -5.03
C ALA A 20 20.63 -8.16 -5.55
N GLY A 21 20.06 -9.37 -5.58
CA GLY A 21 18.65 -9.57 -5.91
C GLY A 21 17.73 -8.96 -4.85
N ALA A 22 16.79 -8.11 -5.28
CA ALA A 22 15.83 -7.42 -4.41
C ALA A 22 14.65 -8.29 -3.95
N SER A 23 14.54 -9.54 -4.41
CA SER A 23 13.46 -10.45 -3.97
C SER A 23 13.54 -10.67 -2.45
N GLY A 24 12.44 -10.43 -1.74
CA GLY A 24 12.38 -10.56 -0.29
C GLY A 24 11.42 -11.63 0.21
N PRO A 25 11.31 -11.74 1.54
CA PRO A 25 10.42 -12.69 2.19
C PRO A 25 8.94 -12.28 2.13
N LYS A 26 8.61 -11.09 1.60
CA LYS A 26 7.24 -10.58 1.42
C LYS A 26 6.43 -10.54 2.73
N THR A 27 7.08 -10.14 3.82
CA THR A 27 6.42 -9.94 5.11
C THR A 27 6.12 -8.45 5.32
N ARG A 28 5.29 -8.13 6.32
CA ARG A 28 4.98 -6.74 6.68
C ARG A 28 6.23 -5.93 7.04
N THR A 29 7.16 -6.56 7.76
CA THR A 29 8.36 -5.88 8.26
C THR A 29 9.50 -5.85 7.25
N GLN A 30 9.47 -6.75 6.27
CA GLN A 30 10.50 -6.87 5.25
C GLN A 30 9.89 -7.42 3.97
N TRP A 31 9.41 -6.53 3.12
CA TRP A 31 8.76 -6.88 1.87
C TRP A 31 9.75 -7.37 0.81
N PHE A 32 10.89 -6.69 0.71
CA PHE A 32 11.97 -6.96 -0.24
C PHE A 32 13.30 -7.15 0.51
N ASN A 33 14.34 -7.62 -0.19
CA ASN A 33 15.66 -7.74 0.42
C ASN A 33 16.31 -6.35 0.58
N THR A 34 16.21 -5.76 1.77
CA THR A 34 16.78 -4.45 2.10
C THR A 34 18.30 -4.41 1.97
N SER A 35 19.00 -5.53 2.25
CA SER A 35 20.45 -5.64 2.09
C SER A 35 20.91 -5.66 0.63
N ALA A 36 20.00 -5.79 -0.33
CA ALA A 36 20.31 -5.69 -1.75
C ALA A 36 20.57 -4.25 -2.21
N PHE A 37 20.30 -3.26 -1.36
CA PHE A 37 20.45 -1.84 -1.67
C PHE A 37 21.52 -1.23 -0.77
N ALA A 38 22.45 -0.52 -1.39
CA ALA A 38 23.53 0.19 -0.71
C ALA A 38 23.56 1.65 -1.15
N TYR A 39 24.14 2.49 -0.30
CA TYR A 39 24.40 3.88 -0.64
C TYR A 39 25.42 3.96 -1.80
N PRO A 40 25.20 4.83 -2.79
CA PRO A 40 26.22 5.10 -3.80
C PRO A 40 27.45 5.76 -3.17
N THR A 41 28.60 5.59 -3.81
CA THR A 41 29.82 6.30 -3.40
C THR A 41 29.60 7.80 -3.58
N PRO A 42 30.08 8.65 -2.66
CA PRO A 42 29.91 10.10 -2.77
C PRO A 42 30.34 10.62 -4.15
N GLY A 43 29.48 11.42 -4.79
CA GLY A 43 29.73 11.96 -6.14
C GLY A 43 29.47 10.98 -7.29
N THR A 44 28.85 9.83 -7.02
CA THR A 44 28.41 8.87 -8.05
C THR A 44 26.89 8.73 -8.07
N PHE A 45 26.33 8.51 -9.26
CA PHE A 45 24.90 8.20 -9.37
C PHE A 45 24.64 6.74 -9.00
N GLY A 46 23.53 6.49 -8.30
CA GLY A 46 23.05 5.14 -8.02
C GLY A 46 22.67 4.36 -9.28
N ASN A 47 22.84 3.05 -9.24
CA ASN A 47 22.61 2.15 -10.37
C ASN A 47 21.29 1.35 -10.30
N GLU A 48 20.42 1.62 -9.32
CA GLU A 48 19.15 0.93 -9.18
C GLU A 48 18.26 1.08 -10.43
N PRO A 49 17.76 -0.03 -11.01
CA PRO A 49 16.84 0.00 -12.14
C PRO A 49 15.44 0.46 -11.73
N ASN A 50 14.70 1.04 -12.69
CA ASN A 50 13.29 1.35 -12.49
C ASN A 50 12.50 0.07 -12.16
N GLY A 51 11.79 0.07 -11.02
CA GLY A 51 10.98 -1.07 -10.60
C GLY A 51 11.77 -2.22 -9.97
N ALA A 52 12.95 -1.94 -9.40
CA ALA A 52 13.74 -2.93 -8.63
C ALA A 52 12.91 -3.56 -7.49
N VAL A 53 12.00 -2.79 -6.89
CA VAL A 53 11.02 -3.26 -5.90
C VAL A 53 9.62 -3.21 -6.49
N ARG A 54 8.88 -4.32 -6.33
CA ARG A 54 7.45 -4.40 -6.68
C ARG A 54 6.61 -4.45 -5.40
N GLY A 55 5.61 -3.58 -5.32
CA GLY A 55 4.69 -3.52 -4.18
C GLY A 55 3.80 -4.76 -4.03
N PRO A 56 3.05 -4.85 -2.91
CA PRO A 56 2.07 -5.89 -2.67
C PRO A 56 0.96 -5.89 -3.72
N GLY A 57 0.47 -7.09 -4.04
CA GLY A 57 -0.74 -7.24 -4.85
C GLY A 57 -1.97 -6.78 -4.07
N PHE A 58 -2.93 -6.22 -4.77
CA PHE A 58 -4.22 -5.83 -4.19
C PHE A 58 -5.30 -6.83 -4.59
N ILE A 59 -5.97 -7.40 -3.60
CA ILE A 59 -7.13 -8.26 -3.79
C ILE A 59 -8.22 -7.75 -2.83
N ASN A 60 -9.37 -7.39 -3.39
CA ASN A 60 -10.54 -6.98 -2.63
C ASN A 60 -11.82 -7.54 -3.25
N PHE A 61 -12.77 -7.92 -2.41
CA PHE A 61 -14.06 -8.46 -2.82
C PHE A 61 -15.16 -7.68 -2.10
N ASP A 62 -16.00 -7.04 -2.91
CA ASP A 62 -17.15 -6.27 -2.44
C ASP A 62 -18.44 -6.95 -2.86
N PHE A 63 -19.42 -6.96 -1.96
CA PHE A 63 -20.71 -7.62 -2.15
C PHE A 63 -21.86 -6.68 -1.83
N GLY A 64 -22.91 -6.74 -2.63
CA GLY A 64 -24.13 -5.97 -2.44
C GLY A 64 -25.37 -6.82 -2.71
N LEU A 65 -26.34 -6.76 -1.81
CA LEU A 65 -27.65 -7.41 -1.94
C LEU A 65 -28.74 -6.35 -1.75
N GLY A 66 -29.61 -6.19 -2.73
CA GLY A 66 -30.79 -5.34 -2.65
C GLY A 66 -32.05 -6.16 -2.88
N LYS A 67 -33.05 -6.01 -2.01
CA LYS A 67 -34.36 -6.64 -2.19
C LYS A 67 -35.47 -5.66 -1.87
N ARG A 68 -36.37 -5.48 -2.83
CA ARG A 68 -37.67 -4.82 -2.61
C ARG A 68 -38.73 -5.89 -2.35
N THR A 69 -39.48 -5.70 -1.26
CA THR A 69 -40.60 -6.54 -0.87
C THR A 69 -41.87 -5.67 -0.89
N PRO A 70 -42.83 -5.93 -1.79
CA PRO A 70 -44.11 -5.24 -1.76
C PRO A 70 -44.89 -5.66 -0.49
N ILE A 71 -45.46 -4.69 0.22
CA ILE A 71 -46.32 -4.94 1.39
C ILE A 71 -47.79 -4.79 0.98
N ARG A 72 -48.14 -3.70 0.27
CA ARG A 72 -49.47 -3.40 -0.28
C ARG A 72 -49.34 -2.65 -1.61
N GLU A 73 -50.46 -2.38 -2.28
CA GLU A 73 -50.53 -1.76 -3.62
C GLU A 73 -49.67 -0.48 -3.76
N SER A 74 -49.64 0.38 -2.74
CA SER A 74 -48.77 1.58 -2.72
C SER A 74 -47.58 1.48 -1.76
N MET A 75 -47.50 0.44 -0.93
CA MET A 75 -46.49 0.33 0.15
C MET A 75 -45.42 -0.72 -0.18
N GLY A 76 -44.16 -0.33 -0.03
CA GLY A 76 -43.01 -1.19 -0.29
C GLY A 76 -41.92 -1.04 0.77
N LEU A 77 -41.19 -2.14 1.00
CA LEU A 77 -40.00 -2.18 1.83
C LEU A 77 -38.79 -2.45 0.94
N GLU A 78 -37.75 -1.63 1.05
CA GLU A 78 -36.49 -1.82 0.36
C GLU A 78 -35.39 -2.11 1.37
N PHE A 79 -34.81 -3.30 1.28
CA PHE A 79 -33.67 -3.72 2.07
C PHE A 79 -32.42 -3.73 1.20
N LYS A 80 -31.35 -3.12 1.68
CA LYS A 80 -30.02 -3.19 1.06
C LYS A 80 -28.99 -3.60 2.11
N ALA A 81 -28.16 -4.56 1.74
CA ALA A 81 -26.98 -4.96 2.48
C ALA A 81 -25.76 -4.78 1.57
N GLN A 82 -24.70 -4.17 2.09
CA GLN A 82 -23.43 -4.00 1.41
C GLN A 82 -22.32 -4.48 2.35
N ALA A 83 -21.33 -5.17 1.81
CA ALA A 83 -20.15 -5.61 2.51
C ALA A 83 -18.91 -5.32 1.65
N PHE A 84 -18.01 -4.51 2.17
CA PHE A 84 -16.71 -4.22 1.59
C PHE A 84 -15.65 -5.10 2.24
N ASN A 85 -14.67 -5.58 1.46
CA ASN A 85 -13.66 -6.53 1.93
C ASN A 85 -14.29 -7.76 2.64
N VAL A 86 -15.17 -8.47 1.92
CA VAL A 86 -16.00 -9.57 2.45
C VAL A 86 -15.17 -10.65 3.14
N PHE A 87 -14.02 -11.02 2.56
CA PHE A 87 -13.12 -12.04 3.11
C PHE A 87 -12.17 -11.51 4.19
N ASN A 88 -12.25 -10.21 4.54
CA ASN A 88 -11.38 -9.57 5.51
C ASN A 88 -9.89 -9.78 5.20
N HIS A 89 -9.51 -9.69 3.93
CA HIS A 89 -8.12 -9.81 3.49
C HIS A 89 -7.42 -8.48 3.75
N VAL A 90 -6.30 -8.50 4.48
CA VAL A 90 -5.50 -7.30 4.72
C VAL A 90 -4.65 -7.05 3.49
N SER A 91 -4.93 -5.93 2.82
CA SER A 91 -4.13 -5.44 1.71
C SER A 91 -3.42 -4.16 2.16
N TYR A 92 -2.21 -3.93 1.65
CA TYR A 92 -1.42 -2.73 1.93
C TYR A 92 -1.30 -1.90 0.66
N SER A 93 -1.30 -0.58 0.80
CA SER A 93 -1.24 0.30 -0.38
C SER A 93 0.19 0.65 -0.80
N SER A 94 1.14 0.57 0.13
CA SER A 94 2.50 1.06 -0.07
C SER A 94 3.54 0.19 0.65
N VAL A 95 4.76 0.21 0.11
CA VAL A 95 5.97 -0.28 0.76
C VAL A 95 6.94 0.89 0.83
N ASP A 96 7.63 1.06 1.95
CA ASP A 96 8.65 2.10 2.05
C ASP A 96 9.90 1.68 1.28
N THR A 97 10.17 2.41 0.19
CA THR A 97 11.34 2.24 -0.66
C THR A 97 12.39 3.32 -0.42
N THR A 98 12.25 4.12 0.63
CA THR A 98 13.17 5.20 0.96
C THR A 98 14.29 4.66 1.83
N LEU A 99 15.50 4.56 1.29
CA LEU A 99 16.66 4.07 2.05
C LEU A 99 17.06 5.02 3.21
N GLY A 100 16.81 6.32 3.03
CA GLY A 100 17.24 7.37 3.97
C GLY A 100 18.64 7.89 3.63
N LYS A 101 19.33 8.44 4.62
CA LYS A 101 20.72 8.94 4.49
C LYS A 101 21.68 8.02 5.24
N PRO A 102 22.99 8.02 4.93
CA PRO A 102 23.95 7.16 5.63
C PRO A 102 24.09 7.59 7.09
N THR A 103 23.95 8.89 7.35
CA THR A 103 23.98 9.51 8.67
C THR A 103 22.66 9.39 9.44
N SER A 104 21.56 9.03 8.75
CA SER A 104 20.23 8.84 9.36
C SER A 104 19.44 7.84 8.50
N PRO A 105 19.74 6.53 8.63
CA PRO A 105 19.06 5.50 7.85
C PRO A 105 17.58 5.46 8.18
N ASN A 106 16.75 5.13 7.18
CA ASN A 106 15.32 4.94 7.42
C ASN A 106 15.08 3.57 8.09
N PRO A 107 14.56 3.50 9.33
CA PRO A 107 14.25 2.23 9.98
C PRO A 107 13.09 1.48 9.31
N ASP A 108 12.22 2.19 8.58
CA ASP A 108 11.06 1.61 7.90
C ASP A 108 11.40 1.11 6.49
N PHE A 109 12.64 1.20 6.01
CA PHE A 109 13.01 0.73 4.68
C PHE A 109 12.65 -0.75 4.49
N GLY A 110 11.78 -1.05 3.52
CA GLY A 110 11.24 -2.39 3.30
C GLY A 110 9.97 -2.73 4.06
N PHE A 111 9.41 -1.80 4.83
CA PHE A 111 8.21 -2.00 5.63
C PHE A 111 6.93 -1.70 4.82
N LEU A 112 5.85 -2.44 5.09
CA LEU A 112 4.53 -2.20 4.50
C LEU A 112 3.72 -1.21 5.36
N HIS A 113 3.26 -0.13 4.73
CA HIS A 113 2.44 0.90 5.36
C HIS A 113 1.01 0.91 4.83
N ASP A 114 0.18 1.71 5.50
CA ASP A 114 -1.17 2.04 5.04
C ASP A 114 -2.03 0.81 4.76
N PRO A 115 -2.37 0.04 5.81
CA PRO A 115 -3.36 -1.03 5.67
C PRO A 115 -4.65 -0.43 5.12
N LEU A 116 -5.15 -1.03 4.05
CA LEU A 116 -6.42 -0.65 3.44
C LEU A 116 -7.59 -0.97 4.37
N SER A 117 -8.76 -0.45 4.02
CA SER A 117 -9.95 -0.55 4.85
C SER A 117 -10.24 -2.01 5.26
N PRO A 118 -10.48 -2.26 6.56
CA PRO A 118 -10.92 -3.56 7.03
C PRO A 118 -12.34 -3.84 6.52
N ARG A 119 -12.89 -5.02 6.82
CA ARG A 119 -14.25 -5.37 6.43
C ARG A 119 -15.27 -4.37 6.99
N ILE A 120 -16.05 -3.74 6.10
CA ILE A 120 -17.14 -2.84 6.47
C ILE A 120 -18.45 -3.45 5.98
N MET A 121 -19.47 -3.49 6.84
CA MET A 121 -20.80 -3.95 6.48
C MET A 121 -21.80 -2.84 6.76
N GLN A 122 -22.67 -2.58 5.78
CA GLN A 122 -23.68 -1.54 5.84
C GLN A 122 -25.03 -2.15 5.51
N LEU A 123 -26.03 -1.76 6.27
CA LEU A 123 -27.41 -2.20 6.13
C LEU A 123 -28.29 -0.97 6.05
N SER A 124 -29.17 -0.91 5.05
CA SER A 124 -30.19 0.12 4.98
C SER A 124 -31.56 -0.48 4.72
N LEU A 125 -32.55 0.15 5.35
CA LEU A 125 -33.95 -0.21 5.24
C LEU A 125 -34.73 1.06 4.93
N ALA A 126 -35.47 1.05 3.83
CA ALA A 126 -36.32 2.16 3.42
C ALA A 126 -37.77 1.67 3.29
N PHE A 127 -38.70 2.50 3.77
CA PHE A 127 -40.13 2.29 3.64
C PHE A 127 -40.70 3.34 2.68
N THR A 128 -41.42 2.89 1.67
CA THR A 128 -42.05 3.73 0.64
C THR A 128 -43.56 3.55 0.69
N PHE A 129 -44.34 4.63 0.60
CA PHE A 129 -45.80 4.64 0.71
C PHE A 129 -46.45 5.52 -0.37
#